data_AF-A0A2C6BH12-F1
#
_entry.id   AF-A0A2C6BH12-F1
#
_cell.length_a   1.000
_cell.length_b   1.000
_cell.length_c   1.000
_cell.angle_alpha   90.00
_cell.angle_beta   90.00
_cell.angle_gamma   90.00
#
_symmetry.space_group_name_H-M   'P 1'
#
loop_
_entity.id
_entity.type
_entity.pdbx_description
1 polymer ?
#
loop_
_entity_poly.entity_id
_entity_poly.type
_entity_poly.pdbx_seq_one_letter_code
_entity_poly.pdbx_strand_id
1 'polypeptide(L)'
;MSFEVMKVGIFKGSSYVITRTDDILYSWYCGYVEVPKNHIYFEQHFDNIEDIDCHGGLTYSGYRFEDGIYYIGFDTAHFDSEPMNNLTFVENECLNIIEQLIKLNN
;
A
#
# COMPACT_ATOMS: atom_id res chain seq x y z
N MET A 1 18.38 3.03 7.01
CA MET A 1 16.99 3.10 6.53
C MET A 1 16.09 3.65 7.64
N SER A 2 15.37 4.72 7.36
CA SER A 2 14.31 5.29 8.23
C SER A 2 13.02 5.36 7.43
N PHE A 3 11.88 5.33 8.12
CA PHE A 3 10.60 5.63 7.47
C PHE A 3 9.86 6.72 8.25
N GLU A 4 9.11 7.54 7.53
CA GLU A 4 8.27 8.60 8.04
C GLU A 4 6.85 8.39 7.52
N VAL A 5 5.84 8.52 8.40
CA VAL A 5 4.44 8.52 7.97
C VAL A 5 4.14 9.90 7.37
N MET A 6 3.85 9.91 6.07
CA MET A 6 3.58 11.14 5.31
C MET A 6 2.09 11.47 5.32
N LYS A 7 1.24 10.45 5.29
CA LYS A 7 -0.21 10.60 5.29
C LYS A 7 -0.90 9.37 5.85
N VAL A 8 -1.95 9.60 6.62
CA VAL A 8 -2.95 8.59 6.99
C VAL A 8 -4.29 9.08 6.44
N GLY A 9 -5.03 8.20 5.80
CA GLY A 9 -6.32 8.54 5.20
C GLY A 9 -7.33 7.41 5.32
N ILE A 10 -8.59 7.76 5.07
CA ILE A 10 -9.71 6.83 4.99
C ILE A 10 -10.40 7.07 3.66
N PHE A 11 -10.65 6.01 2.91
CA PHE A 11 -11.40 6.05 1.66
C PHE A 11 -12.40 4.90 1.62
N LYS A 12 -13.69 5.23 1.39
CA LYS A 12 -14.80 4.28 1.39
C LYS A 12 -14.84 3.35 2.63
N GLY A 13 -14.40 3.88 3.78
CA GLY A 13 -14.36 3.14 5.04
C GLY A 13 -13.14 2.24 5.25
N SER A 14 -12.21 2.19 4.29
CA SER A 14 -10.93 1.49 4.43
C SER A 14 -9.79 2.47 4.68
N SER A 15 -8.90 2.12 5.60
CA SER A 15 -7.73 2.94 5.95
C SER A 15 -6.60 2.75 4.94
N TYR A 16 -5.85 3.80 4.68
CA TYR A 16 -4.58 3.71 3.97
C TYR A 16 -3.52 4.61 4.61
N VAL A 17 -2.26 4.22 4.46
CA VAL A 17 -1.11 4.94 4.98
C VAL A 17 -0.08 5.08 3.88
N ILE A 18 0.50 6.29 3.76
CA ILE A 18 1.62 6.57 2.88
C ILE A 18 2.83 6.88 3.74
N THR A 19 3.93 6.20 3.48
CA THR A 19 5.21 6.50 4.14
C THR A 19 6.25 6.96 3.13
N ARG A 20 7.23 7.73 3.58
CA ARG A 20 8.49 7.92 2.86
C ARG A 20 9.55 7.08 3.55
N THR A 21 10.20 6.23 2.79
CA THR A 21 11.38 5.47 3.24
C THR A 21 12.61 6.16 2.68
N ASP A 22 13.56 6.45 3.57
CA ASP A 22 14.81 7.10 3.26
C ASP A 22 15.97 6.10 3.50
N ASP A 23 16.79 5.88 2.47
CA ASP A 23 18.09 5.24 2.60
C ASP A 23 19.21 6.23 2.19
N ILE A 24 20.48 5.84 2.34
CA ILE A 24 21.64 6.72 2.18
C ILE A 24 21.67 7.43 0.80
N LEU A 25 21.13 6.80 -0.25
CA LEU A 25 21.24 7.27 -1.63
C LEU A 25 19.90 7.69 -2.25
N TYR A 26 18.78 7.29 -1.66
CA TYR A 26 17.47 7.43 -2.31
C TYR A 26 16.35 7.49 -1.28
N SER A 27 15.28 8.19 -1.66
CA SER A 27 14.04 8.31 -0.90
C SER A 27 12.90 7.85 -1.79
N TRP A 28 12.00 7.02 -1.25
CA TRP A 28 10.84 6.57 -2.01
C TRP A 28 9.58 6.53 -1.16
N TYR A 29 8.42 6.64 -1.81
CA TYR A 29 7.12 6.52 -1.17
C TYR A 29 6.62 5.07 -1.23
N CYS A 30 5.93 4.65 -0.16
CA CYS A 30 5.26 3.36 -0.09
C CYS A 30 3.79 3.58 0.27
N GLY A 31 2.91 2.80 -0.34
CA GLY A 31 1.49 2.79 -0.06
C GLY A 31 1.09 1.53 0.69
N TYR A 32 0.25 1.67 1.71
CA TYR A 32 -0.30 0.57 2.51
C TYR A 32 -1.80 0.72 2.63
N VAL A 33 -2.54 -0.33 2.30
CA VAL A 33 -4.01 -0.38 2.32
C VAL A 33 -4.49 -1.44 3.28
N GLU A 34 -5.41 -1.07 4.16
CA GLU A 34 -6.09 -1.99 5.07
C GLU A 34 -6.81 -3.09 4.29
N VAL A 35 -6.62 -4.34 4.72
CA VAL A 35 -7.45 -5.45 4.29
C VAL A 35 -8.46 -5.77 5.41
N PRO A 36 -9.77 -5.61 5.18
CA PRO A 36 -10.77 -5.91 6.19
C PRO A 36 -10.75 -7.38 6.63
N LYS A 37 -11.03 -7.65 7.92
CA LYS A 37 -11.03 -9.02 8.49
C LYS A 37 -11.96 -10.01 7.80
N ASN A 38 -13.00 -9.52 7.14
CA ASN A 38 -13.97 -10.32 6.40
C ASN A 38 -13.65 -10.43 4.89
N HIS A 39 -12.51 -9.92 4.43
CA HIS A 39 -12.07 -10.00 3.04
C HIS A 39 -11.30 -11.31 2.78
N ILE A 40 -11.43 -11.87 1.57
CA ILE A 40 -10.75 -13.12 1.17
C ILE A 40 -9.21 -13.07 1.28
N TYR A 41 -8.64 -11.87 1.21
CA TYR A 41 -7.19 -11.63 1.31
C TYR A 41 -6.71 -11.22 2.69
N PHE A 42 -7.58 -11.23 3.70
CA PHE A 42 -7.16 -10.96 5.06
C PHE A 42 -6.10 -11.99 5.48
N GLU A 43 -4.97 -11.51 6.02
CA GLU A 43 -3.82 -12.34 6.42
C GLU A 43 -3.20 -13.20 5.29
N GLN A 44 -3.48 -12.90 4.01
CA GLN A 44 -2.78 -13.54 2.89
C GLN A 44 -1.43 -12.87 2.65
N HIS A 45 -0.41 -13.69 2.35
CA HIS A 45 0.88 -13.20 1.87
C HIS A 45 0.70 -12.54 0.50
N PHE A 46 1.37 -11.40 0.26
CA PHE A 46 1.18 -10.63 -0.97
C PHE A 46 1.46 -11.45 -2.25
N ASP A 47 2.41 -12.38 -2.24
CA ASP A 47 2.68 -13.29 -3.39
C ASP A 47 1.49 -14.19 -3.76
N ASN A 48 0.52 -14.37 -2.87
CA ASN A 48 -0.67 -15.19 -3.11
C ASN A 48 -1.90 -14.35 -3.51
N ILE A 49 -1.73 -13.03 -3.68
CA ILE A 49 -2.80 -12.10 -4.06
C ILE A 49 -2.65 -11.78 -5.54
N GLU A 50 -3.40 -12.47 -6.39
CA GLU A 50 -3.26 -12.37 -7.85
C GLU A 50 -4.18 -11.31 -8.48
N ASP A 51 -5.29 -10.95 -7.84
CA ASP A 51 -6.32 -10.06 -8.42
C ASP A 51 -6.19 -8.59 -7.99
N ILE A 52 -5.02 -8.18 -7.49
CA ILE A 52 -4.72 -6.77 -7.15
C ILE A 52 -3.60 -6.26 -8.05
N ASP A 53 -3.93 -5.28 -8.89
CA ASP A 53 -3.00 -4.58 -9.77
C ASP A 53 -2.64 -3.20 -9.22
N CYS A 54 -1.35 -2.92 -9.15
CA CYS A 54 -0.79 -1.63 -8.74
C CYS A 54 0.62 -1.45 -9.31
N HIS A 55 1.14 -0.24 -9.24
CA HIS A 55 2.49 0.08 -9.75
C HIS A 55 3.55 -0.84 -9.15
N GLY A 56 4.20 -1.65 -10.00
CA GLY A 56 5.25 -2.59 -9.59
C GLY A 56 4.76 -3.85 -8.89
N GLY A 57 3.46 -3.96 -8.61
CA GLY A 57 2.86 -5.05 -7.85
C GLY A 57 2.98 -4.87 -6.34
N LEU A 58 2.29 -5.73 -5.59
CA LEU A 58 2.37 -5.75 -4.14
C LEU A 58 3.76 -6.26 -3.70
N THR A 59 4.37 -5.58 -2.74
CA THR A 59 5.68 -5.93 -2.14
C THR A 59 5.60 -6.13 -0.64
N TYR A 60 4.40 -6.00 -0.06
CA TYR A 60 4.19 -6.10 1.38
C TYR A 60 2.80 -6.66 1.73
N SER A 61 2.77 -7.46 2.79
CA SER A 61 1.54 -7.85 3.51
C SER A 61 1.86 -8.07 5.00
N GLY A 62 1.13 -7.45 5.92
CA GLY A 62 1.36 -7.61 7.36
C GLY A 62 0.86 -6.48 8.26
N TYR A 63 1.06 -6.65 9.57
CA TYR A 63 0.80 -5.64 10.60
C TYR A 63 1.96 -4.66 10.69
N ARG A 64 1.85 -3.51 10.01
CA ARG A 64 2.96 -2.55 9.88
C ARG A 64 3.01 -1.50 10.98
N PHE A 65 1.85 -0.99 11.35
CA PHE A 65 1.71 0.10 12.31
C PHE A 65 1.13 -0.49 13.60
N GLU A 66 1.46 0.08 14.76
CA GLU A 66 1.00 -0.41 16.07
C GLU A 66 -0.49 -0.11 16.32
N ASP A 67 -1.33 -0.28 15.29
CA ASP A 67 -2.79 -0.10 15.28
C ASP A 67 -3.56 -1.42 15.21
N GLY A 68 -2.86 -2.54 14.97
CA GLY A 68 -3.48 -3.86 14.85
C GLY A 68 -4.24 -4.08 13.53
N ILE A 69 -3.97 -3.27 12.51
CA ILE A 69 -4.57 -3.37 11.18
C ILE A 69 -3.64 -4.18 10.26
N TYR A 70 -4.22 -5.10 9.48
CA TYR A 70 -3.49 -5.86 8.47
C TYR A 70 -3.46 -5.07 7.17
N TYR A 71 -2.27 -4.85 6.62
CA TYR A 71 -2.07 -4.08 5.41
C TYR A 71 -1.53 -4.94 4.28
N ILE A 72 -1.89 -4.62 3.04
CA ILE A 72 -1.11 -4.94 1.85
C ILE A 72 -0.49 -3.65 1.31
N GLY A 73 0.62 -3.73 0.59
CA GLY A 73 1.29 -2.51 0.11
C GLY A 73 2.29 -2.73 -1.01
N PHE A 74 2.76 -1.60 -1.54
CA PHE A 74 3.71 -1.50 -2.65
C PHE A 74 4.68 -0.34 -2.38
N ASP A 75 5.74 -0.24 -3.18
CA ASP A 75 6.74 0.82 -3.10
C ASP A 75 7.05 1.39 -4.48
N THR A 76 7.66 2.58 -4.51
CA THR A 76 8.10 3.24 -5.75
C THR A 76 9.61 3.10 -5.96
N ALA A 77 10.30 2.17 -5.27
CA ALA A 77 11.73 1.95 -5.40
C ALA A 77 12.06 1.03 -6.58
N HIS A 78 11.56 1.36 -7.78
CA HIS A 78 11.86 0.62 -9.00
C HIS A 78 12.55 1.50 -10.03
N PHE A 79 13.28 0.86 -10.94
CA PHE A 79 13.86 1.54 -12.09
C PHE A 79 12.76 2.28 -12.87
N ASP A 80 13.01 3.53 -13.26
CA ASP A 80 12.06 4.43 -13.94
C ASP A 80 10.80 4.85 -13.14
N SER A 81 10.73 4.58 -11.83
CA SER A 81 9.60 5.04 -10.99
C SER A 81 9.70 6.49 -10.55
N GLU A 82 10.70 7.25 -11.01
CA GLU A 82 10.90 8.65 -10.61
C GLU A 82 9.65 9.52 -10.77
N PRO A 83 8.89 9.46 -11.89
CA PRO A 83 7.65 10.24 -12.03
C PRO A 83 6.54 9.79 -11.07
N MET A 84 6.58 8.53 -10.62
CA MET A 84 5.61 7.89 -9.73
C MET A 84 5.98 8.07 -8.25
N ASN A 85 7.23 8.46 -7.97
CA ASN A 85 7.76 8.58 -6.62
C ASN A 85 7.32 9.88 -5.92
N ASN A 86 6.02 10.08 -5.78
CA ASN A 86 5.43 11.24 -5.13
C ASN A 86 4.13 10.89 -4.39
N LEU A 87 3.75 11.74 -3.45
CA LEU A 87 2.59 11.53 -2.57
C LEU A 87 1.28 11.35 -3.34
N THR A 88 1.05 12.15 -4.39
CA THR A 88 -0.20 12.12 -5.17
C THR A 88 -0.36 10.80 -5.92
N PHE A 89 0.71 10.31 -6.54
CA PHE A 89 0.68 9.03 -7.25
C PHE A 89 0.42 7.87 -6.30
N VAL A 90 1.17 7.80 -5.19
CA VAL A 90 1.01 6.72 -4.21
C VAL A 90 -0.36 6.76 -3.55
N GLU A 91 -0.94 7.94 -3.33
CA GLU A 91 -2.32 8.07 -2.88
C GLU A 91 -3.28 7.47 -3.89
N ASN A 92 -3.20 7.85 -5.17
CA ASN A 92 -4.09 7.34 -6.21
C ASN A 92 -4.01 5.80 -6.34
N GLU A 93 -2.82 5.21 -6.24
CA GLU A 93 -2.64 3.76 -6.22
C GLU A 93 -3.29 3.12 -4.98
N CYS A 94 -3.14 3.71 -3.79
CA CYS A 94 -3.85 3.23 -2.59
C CYS A 94 -5.37 3.26 -2.79
N LEU A 95 -5.91 4.35 -3.36
CA LEU A 95 -7.35 4.46 -3.64
C LEU A 95 -7.80 3.40 -4.66
N ASN A 96 -6.99 3.15 -5.69
CA ASN A 96 -7.26 2.13 -6.71
C ASN A 96 -7.27 0.70 -6.12
N ILE A 97 -6.33 0.37 -5.23
CA ILE A 97 -6.31 -0.92 -4.52
C ILE A 97 -7.58 -1.08 -3.67
N ILE A 98 -8.01 -0.03 -2.96
CA ILE A 98 -9.25 -0.08 -2.17
C ILE A 98 -10.47 -0.38 -3.07
N GLU A 99 -10.57 0.24 -4.24
CA GLU A 99 -11.64 -0.06 -5.19
C GLU A 99 -11.63 -1.53 -5.65
N GLN A 100 -10.45 -2.12 -5.86
CA GLN A 100 -10.31 -3.52 -6.25
C GLN A 100 -10.74 -4.47 -5.13
N LEU A 101 -10.29 -4.22 -3.89
CA LEU A 101 -10.72 -5.00 -2.72
C LEU A 101 -12.25 -4.95 -2.55
N ILE A 102 -12.86 -3.77 -2.71
CA ILE A 102 -14.32 -3.64 -2.63
C ILE A 102 -15.01 -4.46 -3.72
N LYS A 103 -14.48 -4.48 -4.96
CA LYS A 103 -15.07 -5.26 -6.05
C LYS A 103 -14.97 -6.77 -5.84
N LEU A 104 -13.87 -7.27 -5.28
CA LEU A 104 -13.65 -8.70 -5.05
C LEU A 104 -14.46 -9.26 -3.87
N ASN A 105 -14.97 -8.38 -3.00
CA ASN A 105 -15.79 -8.76 -1.85
C ASN A 105 -17.31 -8.73 -2.13
N ASN A 106 -17.72 -8.44 -3.37
CA ASN A 106 -19.12 -8.40 -3.83
C ASN A 106 -19.40 -9.51 -4.84
#